data_AF-A0A7J8GVC8-F1
#
_entry.id   AF-A0A7J8GVC8-F1
#
_cell.length_a   1.000
_cell.length_b   1.000
_cell.length_c   1.000
_cell.angle_alpha   90.00
_cell.angle_beta   90.00
_cell.angle_gamma   90.00
#
_symmetry.space_group_name_H-M   'P 1'
#
loop_
_entity.id
_entity.type
_entity.pdbx_description
1 polymer ?
#
loop_
_entity_poly.entity_id
_entity_poly.type
_entity_poly.pdbx_seq_one_letter_code
_entity_poly.pdbx_strand_id
1 'polypeptide(L)'
;MTALRGLWPEVQDTCTSLGLMLSIVLSVALARGVLRQQMHRPVAHAFVLEFLATFQLCCCTHELQLLSEQEPAHPTWALTLIYFFSLVHGLTLVGTSSNPCGVMMQMMLGGMTPEIGAMRLLAQLIGALCSRYCIGALWSLGLTSALLHFEEVRTKLRIHLLAALITFLVYSGGSLTGAVFNPALALSLHFKCFDEAFLRFFIVYWLAPSLGILLMILTFSFFIPWLHNDHTTNKKE
;
A
#
# COMPACT_ATOMS: atom_id res chain seq x y z
N MET A 1 31.24 -22.32 10.69
CA MET A 1 31.77 -21.24 9.84
C MET A 1 31.08 -21.14 8.47
N THR A 2 30.48 -22.22 7.95
CA THR A 2 29.70 -22.22 6.69
C THR A 2 28.31 -21.58 6.81
N ALA A 3 27.60 -21.71 7.94
CA ALA A 3 26.31 -21.06 8.16
C ALA A 3 26.39 -19.52 8.20
N LEU A 4 27.50 -18.97 8.72
CA LEU A 4 27.72 -17.53 8.82
C LEU A 4 27.95 -16.86 7.46
N ARG A 5 28.48 -17.60 6.48
CA ARG A 5 28.65 -17.13 5.09
C ARG A 5 27.35 -17.11 4.29
N GLY A 6 26.37 -17.94 4.66
CA GLY A 6 25.04 -17.95 4.04
C GLY A 6 24.16 -16.78 4.50
N LEU A 7 24.28 -16.38 5.78
CA LEU A 7 23.56 -15.23 6.34
C LEU A 7 24.00 -13.88 5.76
N TRP A 8 25.28 -13.75 5.38
CA TRP A 8 25.86 -12.48 4.94
C TRP A 8 25.18 -11.85 3.70
N PRO A 9 24.97 -12.59 2.58
CA PRO A 9 24.26 -12.05 1.43
C PRO A 9 22.79 -11.72 1.73
N GLU A 10 22.11 -12.52 2.54
CA GLU A 10 20.69 -12.31 2.89
C GLU A 10 20.48 -11.06 3.78
N VAL A 11 21.38 -10.84 4.75
CA VAL A 11 21.42 -9.62 5.56
C VAL A 11 21.76 -8.40 4.70
N GLN A 12 22.69 -8.54 3.75
CA GLN A 12 23.09 -7.46 2.85
C GLN A 12 21.94 -7.02 1.93
N ASP A 13 21.17 -7.97 1.40
CA ASP A 13 19.99 -7.67 0.58
C ASP A 13 18.88 -7.03 1.42
N THR A 14 18.69 -7.47 2.68
CA THR A 14 17.74 -6.88 3.62
C THR A 14 18.06 -5.43 3.93
N CYS A 15 19.31 -5.12 4.30
CA CYS A 15 19.74 -3.76 4.59
C CYS A 15 19.58 -2.85 3.36
N THR A 16 19.95 -3.35 2.18
CA THR A 16 19.83 -2.59 0.92
C THR A 16 18.38 -2.23 0.62
N SER A 17 17.47 -3.19 0.74
CA SER A 17 16.04 -2.99 0.55
C SER A 17 15.46 -1.98 1.54
N LEU A 18 15.76 -2.12 2.84
CA LEU A 18 15.31 -1.17 3.87
C LEU A 18 15.88 0.23 3.67
N GLY A 19 17.16 0.35 3.29
CA GLY A 19 17.80 1.62 2.97
C GLY A 19 17.19 2.30 1.74
N LEU A 20 16.82 1.52 0.72
CA LEU A 20 16.11 2.00 -0.46
C LEU A 20 14.71 2.51 -0.09
N MET A 21 13.93 1.72 0.66
CA MET A 21 12.61 2.12 1.13
C MET A 21 12.66 3.40 1.96
N LEU A 22 13.62 3.52 2.89
CA LEU A 22 13.82 4.73 3.68
C LEU A 22 14.13 5.93 2.79
N SER A 23 15.04 5.77 1.82
CA SER A 23 15.42 6.83 0.88
C SER A 23 14.24 7.31 0.05
N ILE A 24 13.40 6.38 -0.44
CA ILE A 24 12.18 6.71 -1.19
C ILE A 24 11.19 7.46 -0.30
N VAL A 25 10.94 6.98 0.91
CA VAL A 25 10.02 7.61 1.88
C VAL A 25 10.46 9.05 2.20
N LEU A 26 11.75 9.26 2.51
CA LEU A 26 12.27 10.58 2.85
C LEU A 26 12.21 11.54 1.64
N SER A 27 12.58 11.05 0.46
CA SER A 27 12.56 11.84 -0.78
C SER A 27 11.14 12.26 -1.15
N VAL A 28 10.18 11.34 -1.06
CA VAL A 28 8.77 11.63 -1.34
C VAL A 28 8.17 12.55 -0.28
N ALA A 29 8.47 12.33 1.01
CA ALA A 29 8.01 13.21 2.08
C ALA A 29 8.50 14.65 1.88
N LEU A 30 9.79 14.83 1.53
CA LEU A 30 10.38 16.13 1.21
C LEU A 30 9.70 16.76 0.00
N ALA A 31 9.60 16.02 -1.12
CA ALA A 31 8.97 16.52 -2.34
C ALA A 31 7.52 16.96 -2.10
N ARG A 32 6.74 16.16 -1.37
CA ARG A 32 5.36 16.50 -0.98
C ARG A 32 5.31 17.74 -0.08
N GLY A 33 6.25 17.87 0.86
CA GLY A 33 6.36 19.04 1.72
C GLY A 33 6.58 20.33 0.92
N VAL A 34 7.49 20.31 -0.05
CA VAL A 34 7.79 21.45 -0.92
C VAL A 34 6.62 21.76 -1.85
N LEU A 35 6.06 20.75 -2.52
CA LEU A 35 4.99 20.95 -3.51
C LEU A 35 3.69 21.47 -2.89
N ARG A 36 3.41 21.09 -1.63
CA ARG A 36 2.28 21.65 -0.87
C ARG A 36 2.40 23.14 -0.63
N GLN A 37 3.61 23.66 -0.54
CA GLN A 37 3.86 25.09 -0.32
C GLN A 37 3.89 25.88 -1.62
N GLN A 38 4.31 25.26 -2.73
CA GLN A 38 4.58 25.96 -3.98
C GLN A 38 3.44 25.90 -5.01
N MET A 39 2.58 24.88 -4.98
CA MET A 39 1.57 24.68 -6.02
C MET A 39 0.19 25.24 -5.63
N HIS A 40 -0.26 26.25 -6.36
CA HIS A 40 -1.58 26.88 -6.16
C HIS A 40 -2.69 26.34 -7.07
N ARG A 41 -2.38 25.48 -8.05
CA ARG A 41 -3.37 24.90 -8.99
C ARG A 41 -3.93 23.60 -8.42
N PRO A 42 -5.23 23.52 -8.05
CA PRO A 42 -5.78 22.41 -7.29
C PRO A 42 -5.70 21.06 -8.05
N VAL A 43 -5.94 21.09 -9.36
CA VAL A 43 -5.91 19.90 -10.21
C VAL A 43 -4.50 19.30 -10.34
N ALA A 44 -3.52 20.16 -10.68
CA ALA A 44 -2.13 19.72 -10.79
C ALA A 44 -1.55 19.29 -9.43
N HIS A 45 -1.91 20.00 -8.37
CA HIS A 45 -1.53 19.64 -7.01
C HIS A 45 -2.10 18.27 -6.59
N ALA A 46 -3.38 18.00 -6.89
CA ALA A 46 -4.00 16.71 -6.65
C ALA A 46 -3.30 15.58 -7.43
N PHE A 47 -2.99 15.81 -8.71
CA PHE A 47 -2.27 14.83 -9.53
C PHE A 47 -0.88 14.52 -8.95
N VAL A 48 -0.04 15.53 -8.73
CA VAL A 48 1.36 15.30 -8.32
C VAL A 48 1.46 14.66 -6.95
N LEU A 49 0.67 15.12 -5.97
CA LEU A 49 0.69 14.51 -4.65
C LEU A 49 0.22 13.05 -4.68
N GLU A 50 -0.83 12.76 -5.44
CA GLU A 50 -1.35 11.40 -5.56
C GLU A 50 -0.36 10.48 -6.30
N PHE A 51 0.31 10.99 -7.34
CA PHE A 51 1.36 10.28 -8.07
C PHE A 51 2.50 9.89 -7.13
N LEU A 52 3.05 10.86 -6.38
CA LEU A 52 4.14 10.63 -5.43
C LEU A 52 3.73 9.64 -4.33
N ALA A 53 2.48 9.71 -3.88
CA ALA A 53 1.95 8.81 -2.87
C ALA A 53 1.88 7.36 -3.34
N THR A 54 1.28 7.15 -4.52
CA THR A 54 1.14 5.81 -5.10
C THR A 54 2.49 5.24 -5.50
N PHE A 55 3.39 6.08 -6.02
CA PHE A 55 4.77 5.68 -6.31
C PHE A 55 5.50 5.18 -5.07
N GLN A 56 5.49 5.94 -3.95
CA GLN A 56 6.10 5.52 -2.69
C GLN A 56 5.53 4.20 -2.19
N LEU A 57 4.19 4.09 -2.16
CA LEU A 57 3.48 2.91 -1.71
C LEU A 57 3.87 1.68 -2.54
N CYS A 58 3.86 1.79 -3.87
CA CYS A 58 4.16 0.67 -4.74
C CYS A 58 5.63 0.25 -4.67
N CYS A 59 6.57 1.22 -4.70
CA CYS A 59 8.00 0.94 -4.55
C CYS A 59 8.31 0.21 -3.24
N CYS A 60 7.80 0.72 -2.11
CA CYS A 60 7.99 0.07 -0.82
C CYS A 60 7.34 -1.32 -0.78
N THR A 61 6.21 -1.51 -1.45
CA THR A 61 5.55 -2.83 -1.47
C THR A 61 6.31 -3.85 -2.31
N HIS A 62 6.96 -3.45 -3.42
CA HIS A 62 7.87 -4.33 -4.17
C HIS A 62 9.01 -4.85 -3.29
N GLU A 63 9.63 -3.94 -2.53
CA GLU A 63 10.70 -4.27 -1.60
C GLU A 63 10.21 -5.15 -0.44
N LEU A 64 9.05 -4.86 0.16
CA LEU A 64 8.44 -5.73 1.18
C LEU A 64 8.11 -7.12 0.65
N GLN A 65 7.67 -7.23 -0.60
CA GLN A 65 7.40 -8.53 -1.22
C GLN A 65 8.71 -9.31 -1.37
N LEU A 66 9.78 -8.67 -1.86
CA LEU A 66 11.11 -9.27 -1.95
C LEU A 66 11.59 -9.79 -0.57
N LEU A 67 11.46 -8.98 0.48
CA LEU A 67 11.83 -9.37 1.85
C LEU A 67 10.96 -10.50 2.41
N SER A 68 9.68 -10.57 2.00
CA SER A 68 8.78 -11.64 2.44
C SER A 68 9.10 -13.00 1.82
N GLU A 69 9.72 -13.01 0.64
CA GLU A 69 10.10 -14.23 -0.08
C GLU A 69 11.40 -14.87 0.46
N GLN A 70 12.21 -14.15 1.23
CA GLN A 70 13.47 -14.64 1.80
C GLN A 70 13.27 -15.68 2.93
N GLU A 71 12.35 -15.45 3.88
CA GLU A 71 12.08 -16.39 4.97
C GLU A 71 10.59 -16.83 5.05
N PRO A 72 10.12 -17.71 4.14
CA PRO A 72 8.71 -18.13 4.12
C PRO A 72 8.28 -18.94 5.34
N ALA A 73 9.23 -19.53 6.09
CA ALA A 73 8.95 -20.33 7.28
C ALA A 73 8.61 -19.50 8.54
N HIS A 74 9.03 -18.23 8.59
CA HIS A 74 8.84 -17.34 9.73
C HIS A 74 8.30 -15.97 9.30
N PRO A 75 7.01 -15.89 8.89
CA PRO A 75 6.43 -14.66 8.32
C PRO A 75 6.31 -13.50 9.32
N THR A 76 6.64 -13.70 10.61
CA THR A 76 6.52 -12.67 11.64
C THR A 76 7.35 -11.43 11.35
N TRP A 77 8.55 -11.59 10.77
CA TRP A 77 9.40 -10.48 10.36
C TRP A 77 8.78 -9.68 9.22
N ALA A 78 8.41 -10.35 8.12
CA ALA A 78 7.76 -9.73 6.97
C ALA A 78 6.46 -9.00 7.36
N LEU A 79 5.62 -9.63 8.20
CA LEU A 79 4.39 -9.00 8.72
C LEU A 79 4.69 -7.79 9.61
N THR A 80 5.75 -7.84 10.41
CA THR A 80 6.18 -6.69 11.23
C THR A 80 6.60 -5.52 10.34
N LEU A 81 7.36 -5.79 9.28
CA LEU A 81 7.76 -4.77 8.31
C LEU A 81 6.55 -4.20 7.56
N ILE A 82 5.64 -5.04 7.08
CA ILE A 82 4.40 -4.61 6.42
C ILE A 82 3.60 -3.69 7.36
N TYR A 83 3.43 -4.07 8.63
CA TYR A 83 2.75 -3.24 9.61
C TYR A 83 3.46 -1.91 9.85
N PHE A 84 4.78 -1.94 10.07
CA PHE A 84 5.58 -0.75 10.29
C PHE A 84 5.50 0.22 9.10
N PHE A 85 5.71 -0.25 7.88
CA PHE A 85 5.61 0.58 6.69
C PHE A 85 4.20 1.04 6.38
N SER A 86 3.17 0.27 6.77
CA SER A 86 1.77 0.75 6.72
C SER A 86 1.56 1.98 7.62
N LEU A 87 2.14 2.01 8.83
CA LEU A 87 2.12 3.19 9.69
C LEU A 87 2.87 4.36 9.07
N VAL A 88 4.08 4.11 8.54
CA VAL A 88 4.87 5.13 7.83
C VAL A 88 4.08 5.71 6.66
N HIS A 89 3.41 4.89 5.87
CA HIS A 89 2.55 5.33 4.77
C HIS A 89 1.34 6.12 5.28
N GLY A 90 0.71 5.68 6.37
CA GLY A 90 -0.37 6.43 7.02
C GLY A 90 0.04 7.85 7.44
N LEU A 91 1.28 8.04 7.90
CA LEU A 91 1.83 9.34 8.31
C LEU A 91 2.31 10.19 7.13
N THR A 92 2.98 9.58 6.16
CA THR A 92 3.62 10.30 5.04
C THR A 92 2.64 10.63 3.92
N LEU A 93 1.62 9.79 3.74
CA LEU A 93 0.66 9.87 2.65
C LEU A 93 -0.67 10.52 3.04
N VAL A 94 -0.72 11.25 4.16
CA VAL A 94 -1.93 11.96 4.61
C VAL A 94 -2.47 12.86 3.50
N GLY A 95 -3.79 12.80 3.26
CA GLY A 95 -4.48 13.59 2.23
C GLY A 95 -4.43 13.00 0.81
N THR A 96 -3.69 11.91 0.60
CA THR A 96 -3.72 11.12 -0.64
C THR A 96 -4.50 9.82 -0.43
N SER A 97 -5.10 9.25 -1.48
CA SER A 97 -5.93 8.04 -1.36
C SER A 97 -5.11 6.80 -1.69
N SER A 98 -4.22 6.91 -2.67
CA SER A 98 -3.35 5.87 -3.22
C SER A 98 -4.08 4.56 -3.56
N ASN A 99 -5.40 4.61 -3.75
CA ASN A 99 -6.27 3.46 -3.98
C ASN A 99 -7.46 3.91 -4.86
N PRO A 100 -7.63 3.35 -6.07
CA PRO A 100 -8.72 3.72 -6.97
C PRO A 100 -10.10 3.52 -6.35
N CYS A 101 -10.29 2.44 -5.56
CA CYS A 101 -11.54 2.16 -4.88
C CYS A 101 -11.87 3.25 -3.85
N GLY A 102 -10.86 3.78 -3.16
CA GLY A 102 -11.02 4.91 -2.23
C GLY A 102 -11.42 6.22 -2.92
N VAL A 103 -10.87 6.49 -4.11
CA VAL A 103 -11.26 7.67 -4.91
C VAL A 103 -12.68 7.54 -5.44
N MET A 104 -13.05 6.35 -5.94
CA MET A 104 -14.43 6.06 -6.38
C MET A 104 -15.42 6.26 -5.24
N MET A 105 -15.11 5.75 -4.05
CA MET A 105 -15.93 5.93 -2.85
C MET A 105 -16.14 7.42 -2.53
N GLN A 106 -15.06 8.22 -2.54
CA GLN A 106 -15.13 9.65 -2.25
C GLN A 106 -15.98 10.41 -3.28
N MET A 107 -15.91 10.02 -4.56
CA MET A 107 -16.78 10.59 -5.59
C MET A 107 -18.26 10.21 -5.39
N MET A 108 -18.54 8.93 -5.08
CA MET A 108 -19.91 8.43 -4.86
C MET A 108 -20.59 9.09 -3.66
N LEU A 109 -19.84 9.37 -2.60
CA LEU A 109 -20.34 10.01 -1.39
C LEU A 109 -20.35 11.56 -1.50
N GLY A 110 -20.01 12.13 -2.66
CA GLY A 110 -19.97 13.58 -2.86
C GLY A 110 -18.81 14.30 -2.17
N GLY A 111 -17.83 13.56 -1.62
CA GLY A 111 -16.64 14.11 -0.97
C GLY A 111 -15.55 14.61 -1.93
N MET A 112 -15.69 14.37 -3.24
CA MET A 112 -14.76 14.83 -4.26
C MET A 112 -15.45 15.06 -5.60
N THR A 113 -15.08 16.13 -6.31
CA THR A 113 -15.52 16.40 -7.68
C THR A 113 -14.97 15.36 -8.67
N PRO A 114 -15.72 14.95 -9.70
CA PRO A 114 -15.26 13.98 -10.70
C PRO A 114 -13.95 14.35 -11.41
N GLU A 115 -13.71 15.64 -11.66
CA GLU A 115 -12.48 16.12 -12.32
C GLU A 115 -11.23 15.83 -11.48
N ILE A 116 -11.23 16.22 -10.19
CA ILE A 116 -10.14 15.91 -9.26
C ILE A 116 -10.00 14.39 -9.09
N GLY A 117 -11.12 13.66 -9.04
CA GLY A 117 -11.12 12.20 -8.95
C GLY A 117 -10.44 11.53 -10.13
N ALA A 118 -10.76 11.94 -11.36
CA ALA A 118 -10.13 11.44 -12.57
C ALA A 118 -8.61 11.69 -12.57
N MET A 119 -8.19 12.87 -12.12
CA MET A 119 -6.76 13.22 -12.05
C MET A 119 -6.02 12.40 -11.00
N ARG A 120 -6.64 12.10 -9.87
CA ARG A 120 -6.06 11.20 -8.85
C ARG A 120 -5.99 9.75 -9.36
N LEU A 121 -7.01 9.26 -10.05
CA LEU A 121 -6.99 7.93 -10.67
C LEU A 121 -5.86 7.82 -11.70
N LEU A 122 -5.72 8.82 -12.58
CA LEU A 122 -4.64 8.86 -13.55
C LEU A 122 -3.27 8.86 -12.87
N ALA A 123 -3.09 9.70 -11.85
CA ALA A 123 -1.87 9.76 -11.06
C ALA A 123 -1.52 8.41 -10.38
N GLN A 124 -2.52 7.69 -9.87
CA GLN A 124 -2.35 6.38 -9.27
C GLN A 124 -1.87 5.35 -10.31
N LEU A 125 -2.47 5.32 -11.50
CA LEU A 125 -2.07 4.40 -12.57
C LEU A 125 -0.63 4.68 -13.04
N ILE A 126 -0.29 5.95 -13.27
CA ILE A 126 1.06 6.34 -13.69
C ILE A 126 2.07 6.05 -12.58
N GLY A 127 1.77 6.39 -11.32
CA GLY A 127 2.65 6.12 -10.18
C GLY A 127 2.90 4.63 -9.99
N ALA A 128 1.86 3.80 -10.15
CA ALA A 128 1.97 2.34 -10.11
C ALA A 128 2.87 1.81 -11.23
N LEU A 129 2.67 2.22 -12.48
CA LEU A 129 3.50 1.79 -13.60
C LEU A 129 4.95 2.28 -13.46
N CYS A 130 5.17 3.54 -13.08
CA CYS A 130 6.50 4.09 -12.85
C CYS A 130 7.26 3.29 -11.78
N SER A 131 6.62 2.98 -10.65
CA SER A 131 7.27 2.21 -9.57
C SER A 131 7.81 0.86 -10.02
N ARG A 132 7.06 0.15 -10.88
CA ARG A 132 7.42 -1.17 -11.40
C ARG A 132 8.71 -1.14 -12.23
N TYR A 133 8.90 -0.10 -13.03
CA TYR A 133 10.11 0.08 -13.83
C TYR A 133 11.27 0.66 -13.01
N CYS A 134 10.97 1.63 -12.13
CA CYS A 134 11.97 2.26 -11.28
C CYS A 134 12.66 1.27 -10.35
N ILE A 135 11.92 0.37 -9.71
CA ILE A 135 12.51 -0.65 -8.82
C ILE A 135 13.47 -1.56 -9.59
N GLY A 136 13.08 -2.04 -10.77
CA GLY A 136 13.95 -2.87 -11.61
C GLY A 136 15.22 -2.13 -12.05
N ALA A 137 15.13 -0.83 -12.34
CA ALA A 137 16.28 0.00 -12.67
C ALA A 137 17.18 0.31 -11.46
N LEU A 138 16.60 0.53 -10.28
CA LEU A 138 17.36 0.82 -9.06
C LEU A 138 18.19 -0.39 -8.62
N TRP A 139 17.64 -1.61 -8.75
CA TRP A 139 18.39 -2.84 -8.53
C TRP A 139 19.48 -3.08 -9.59
N SER A 140 19.22 -2.75 -10.85
CA SER A 140 20.22 -2.94 -11.93
C SER A 140 21.38 -1.95 -11.87
N LEU A 141 21.17 -0.77 -11.27
CA LEU A 141 22.20 0.26 -11.08
C LEU A 141 23.15 -0.02 -9.90
N GLY A 142 23.04 -1.18 -9.23
CA GLY A 142 24.09 -1.66 -8.32
C GLY A 142 24.18 -0.92 -6.99
N LEU A 143 23.09 -0.94 -6.21
CA LEU A 143 23.04 -0.44 -4.82
C LEU A 143 23.85 -1.28 -3.81
N THR A 144 24.84 -2.06 -4.26
CA THR A 144 25.78 -2.80 -3.41
C THR A 144 26.82 -1.88 -2.72
N SER A 145 26.84 -0.57 -2.99
CA SER A 145 28.01 0.28 -2.70
C SER A 145 27.82 1.40 -1.66
N ALA A 146 26.60 1.68 -1.18
CA ALA A 146 26.34 2.91 -0.41
C ALA A 146 25.82 2.74 1.03
N LEU A 147 25.53 1.52 1.50
CA LEU A 147 24.91 1.28 2.81
C LEU A 147 25.80 0.48 3.79
N LEU A 148 27.13 0.56 3.66
CA LEU A 148 28.08 -0.20 4.47
C LEU A 148 28.48 0.47 5.81
N HIS A 149 27.59 1.21 6.49
CA HIS A 149 27.99 1.80 7.77
C HIS A 149 26.92 2.09 8.82
N PHE A 150 25.96 1.18 9.05
CA PHE A 150 25.27 1.17 10.35
C PHE A 150 25.01 -0.25 10.83
N GLU A 151 25.82 -0.66 11.81
CA GLU A 151 25.68 -1.90 12.56
C GLU A 151 24.68 -1.74 13.71
N GLU A 152 23.80 -2.74 13.82
CA GLU A 152 23.18 -3.35 15.00
C GLU A 152 22.64 -2.50 16.17
N VAL A 153 21.32 -2.56 16.42
CA VAL A 153 20.74 -2.77 17.77
C VAL A 153 19.41 -3.54 17.69
N ARG A 154 19.28 -4.59 18.52
CA ARG A 154 18.10 -5.44 18.73
C ARG A 154 17.27 -4.95 19.92
N THR A 155 15.94 -4.97 19.82
CA THR A 155 15.07 -4.99 21.02
C THR A 155 13.79 -5.81 20.81
N LYS A 156 13.50 -6.65 21.82
CA LYS A 156 12.23 -7.41 22.01
C LYS A 156 11.11 -6.50 22.52
N LEU A 157 9.84 -6.99 22.41
CA LEU A 157 8.58 -6.66 23.15
C LEU A 157 7.47 -6.18 22.19
N ARG A 158 6.20 -6.65 22.11
CA ARG A 158 5.36 -7.64 22.82
C ARG A 158 4.29 -8.15 21.81
N ILE A 159 4.03 -9.46 21.78
CA ILE A 159 3.56 -10.18 20.57
C ILE A 159 2.07 -10.57 20.56
N HIS A 160 1.24 -10.24 21.56
CA HIS A 160 -0.05 -10.97 21.68
C HIS A 160 -1.36 -10.20 21.44
N LEU A 161 -1.32 -8.97 20.91
CA LEU A 161 -2.55 -8.23 20.55
C LEU A 161 -2.62 -7.82 19.06
N LEU A 162 -1.48 -7.60 18.40
CA LEU A 162 -1.41 -7.30 16.96
C LEU A 162 -1.40 -8.56 16.09
N ALA A 163 -0.84 -9.67 16.60
CA ALA A 163 -0.80 -10.94 15.88
C ALA A 163 -2.20 -11.52 15.63
N ALA A 164 -3.19 -11.29 16.50
CA ALA A 164 -4.55 -11.82 16.31
C ALA A 164 -5.31 -11.10 15.19
N LEU A 165 -5.18 -9.77 15.10
CA LEU A 165 -5.86 -8.97 14.08
C LEU A 165 -5.23 -9.17 12.69
N ILE A 166 -3.89 -9.30 12.63
CA ILE A 166 -3.15 -9.55 11.38
C ILE A 166 -3.31 -11.01 10.92
N THR A 167 -3.30 -11.98 11.84
CA THR A 167 -3.55 -13.40 11.51
C THR A 167 -4.95 -13.60 10.92
N PHE A 168 -5.98 -12.88 11.38
CA PHE A 168 -7.33 -12.99 10.81
C PHE A 168 -7.43 -12.45 9.37
N LEU A 169 -6.77 -11.33 9.08
CA LEU A 169 -6.72 -10.70 7.74
C LEU A 169 -5.87 -11.47 6.74
N VAL A 170 -4.76 -12.08 7.20
CA VAL A 170 -3.85 -12.86 6.35
C VAL A 170 -4.37 -14.29 6.10
N TYR A 171 -4.96 -14.94 7.11
CA TYR A 171 -5.42 -16.34 7.03
C TYR A 171 -6.63 -16.54 6.09
N SER A 172 -7.40 -15.49 5.80
CA SER A 172 -8.59 -15.59 4.93
C SER A 172 -8.38 -15.14 3.47
N GLY A 173 -7.28 -14.43 3.14
CA GLY A 173 -7.06 -13.89 1.78
C GLY A 173 -5.62 -13.92 1.22
N GLY A 174 -4.61 -14.09 2.07
CA GLY A 174 -3.20 -14.02 1.65
C GLY A 174 -2.80 -15.13 0.67
N SER A 175 -3.27 -16.35 0.88
CA SER A 175 -2.95 -17.52 0.05
C SER A 175 -3.74 -17.61 -1.26
N LEU A 176 -4.82 -16.84 -1.42
CA LEU A 176 -5.70 -16.90 -2.60
C LEU A 176 -5.48 -15.73 -3.58
N THR A 177 -5.27 -14.50 -3.07
CA THR A 177 -5.16 -13.27 -3.89
C THR A 177 -4.02 -12.34 -3.48
N GLY A 178 -3.19 -12.73 -2.50
CA GLY A 178 -2.22 -11.83 -1.86
C GLY A 178 -2.85 -10.76 -0.97
N ALA A 179 -4.17 -10.78 -0.77
CA ALA A 179 -4.94 -9.79 -0.01
C ALA A 179 -4.78 -8.33 -0.50
N VAL A 180 -4.52 -8.13 -1.79
CA VAL A 180 -4.35 -6.79 -2.38
C VAL A 180 -5.71 -6.17 -2.73
N PHE A 181 -6.27 -5.36 -1.83
CA PHE A 181 -7.55 -4.65 -2.04
C PHE A 181 -7.38 -3.25 -2.66
N ASN A 182 -6.35 -3.09 -3.50
CA ASN A 182 -5.99 -1.82 -4.11
C ASN A 182 -5.63 -2.05 -5.59
N PRO A 183 -6.50 -1.65 -6.54
CA PRO A 183 -6.26 -1.90 -7.95
C PRO A 183 -4.99 -1.25 -8.52
N ALA A 184 -4.59 -0.07 -8.02
CA ALA A 184 -3.35 0.58 -8.45
C ALA A 184 -2.11 -0.17 -7.95
N LEU A 185 -2.14 -0.62 -6.70
CA LEU A 185 -1.07 -1.45 -6.14
C LEU A 185 -0.98 -2.80 -6.86
N ALA A 186 -2.12 -3.44 -7.13
CA ALA A 186 -2.20 -4.70 -7.87
C ALA A 186 -1.65 -4.55 -9.30
N LEU A 187 -1.90 -3.42 -9.97
CA LEU A 187 -1.33 -3.14 -11.30
C LEU A 187 0.20 -3.12 -11.26
N SER A 188 0.79 -2.56 -10.20
CA SER A 188 2.24 -2.55 -10.04
C SER A 188 2.82 -3.94 -9.76
N LEU A 189 2.24 -4.69 -8.81
CA LEU A 189 2.79 -5.98 -8.35
C LEU A 189 2.49 -7.14 -9.30
N HIS A 190 1.28 -7.19 -9.87
CA HIS A 190 0.78 -8.30 -10.68
C HIS A 190 0.67 -7.95 -12.17
N PHE A 191 1.57 -7.11 -12.68
CA PHE A 191 1.55 -6.65 -14.07
C PHE A 191 1.49 -7.79 -15.10
N LYS A 192 2.20 -8.90 -14.87
CA LYS A 192 2.15 -10.07 -15.76
C LYS A 192 0.74 -10.69 -15.83
N CYS A 193 0.00 -10.68 -14.72
CA CYS A 193 -1.39 -11.15 -14.70
C CYS A 193 -2.33 -10.16 -15.41
N PHE A 194 -2.07 -8.86 -15.28
CA PHE A 194 -2.78 -7.83 -16.05
C PHE A 194 -2.58 -8.02 -17.56
N ASP A 195 -1.35 -8.28 -18.00
CA ASP A 195 -0.97 -8.43 -19.40
C ASP A 195 -1.53 -9.73 -20.03
N GLU A 196 -1.29 -10.87 -19.38
CA GLU A 196 -1.62 -12.19 -19.92
C GLU A 196 -3.06 -12.64 -19.61
N ALA A 197 -3.67 -12.11 -18.55
CA ALA A 197 -4.95 -12.58 -18.02
C ALA A 197 -5.84 -11.44 -17.50
N PHE A 198 -5.95 -10.37 -18.30
CA PHE A 198 -6.66 -9.12 -17.94
C PHE A 198 -8.02 -9.33 -17.26
N LEU A 199 -8.87 -10.24 -17.76
CA LEU A 199 -10.20 -10.48 -17.17
C LEU A 199 -10.11 -11.01 -15.73
N ARG A 200 -9.17 -11.94 -15.47
CA ARG A 200 -8.95 -12.46 -14.11
C ARG A 200 -8.43 -11.36 -13.20
N PHE A 201 -7.48 -10.57 -13.70
CA PHE A 201 -6.95 -9.42 -12.99
C PHE A 201 -8.06 -8.41 -12.64
N PHE A 202 -8.91 -8.07 -13.61
CA PHE A 202 -9.99 -7.11 -13.42
C PHE A 202 -11.03 -7.60 -12.40
N ILE A 203 -11.46 -8.86 -12.49
CA ILE A 203 -12.43 -9.42 -11.55
C ILE A 203 -11.89 -9.41 -10.12
N VAL A 204 -10.63 -9.85 -9.94
CA VAL A 204 -10.04 -9.99 -8.60
C VAL A 204 -9.66 -8.65 -7.99
N TYR A 205 -9.00 -7.77 -8.75
CA TYR A 205 -8.39 -6.57 -8.19
C TYR A 205 -9.17 -5.28 -8.42
N TRP A 206 -10.16 -5.26 -9.32
CA TRP A 206 -11.03 -4.11 -9.54
C TRP A 206 -12.46 -4.37 -9.05
N LEU A 207 -13.11 -5.41 -9.58
CA LEU A 207 -14.52 -5.67 -9.31
C LEU A 207 -14.75 -6.03 -7.83
N ALA A 208 -14.01 -7.02 -7.31
CA ALA A 208 -14.18 -7.49 -5.94
C ALA A 208 -13.96 -6.40 -4.87
N PRO A 209 -12.87 -5.60 -4.87
CA PRO A 209 -12.70 -4.54 -3.88
C PRO A 209 -13.72 -3.41 -4.06
N SER A 210 -14.13 -3.08 -5.29
CA SER A 210 -15.18 -2.07 -5.53
C SER A 210 -16.54 -2.53 -5.01
N LEU A 211 -16.89 -3.80 -5.19
CA LEU A 211 -18.11 -4.39 -4.62
C LEU A 211 -18.06 -4.38 -3.09
N GLY A 212 -16.91 -4.68 -2.49
CA GLY A 212 -16.71 -4.60 -1.05
C GLY A 212 -16.99 -3.20 -0.48
N ILE A 213 -16.49 -2.15 -1.14
CA ILE A 213 -16.78 -0.76 -0.77
C ILE A 213 -18.27 -0.44 -0.93
N LEU A 214 -18.89 -0.87 -2.03
CA LEU A 214 -20.32 -0.64 -2.25
C LEU A 214 -21.16 -1.27 -1.14
N LEU A 215 -20.88 -2.52 -0.79
CA LEU A 215 -21.56 -3.21 0.31
C LEU A 215 -21.35 -2.49 1.63
N MET A 216 -20.12 -2.05 1.92
CA MET A 216 -19.82 -1.26 3.11
C MET A 216 -20.66 0.03 3.16
N ILE A 217 -20.72 0.80 2.07
CA ILE A 217 -21.55 2.01 1.99
C ILE A 217 -23.02 1.67 2.24
N LEU A 218 -23.55 0.63 1.59
CA LEU A 218 -24.95 0.23 1.76
C LEU A 218 -25.26 -0.14 3.23
N THR A 219 -24.34 -0.84 3.88
CA THR A 219 -24.47 -1.19 5.30
C THR A 219 -24.48 0.05 6.20
N PHE A 220 -23.49 0.93 6.05
CA PHE A 220 -23.32 2.08 6.96
C PHE A 220 -24.28 3.24 6.68
N SER A 221 -24.62 3.49 5.41
CA SER A 221 -25.47 4.61 5.02
C SER A 221 -26.96 4.29 5.06
N PHE A 222 -27.35 3.03 4.90
CA PHE A 222 -28.76 2.65 4.84
C PHE A 222 -29.15 1.63 5.91
N PHE A 223 -28.49 0.47 5.96
CA PHE A 223 -28.92 -0.63 6.82
C PHE A 223 -28.83 -0.33 8.32
N ILE A 224 -27.70 0.22 8.78
CA ILE A 224 -27.51 0.56 10.21
C ILE A 224 -28.47 1.69 10.66
N PRO A 225 -28.60 2.82 9.93
CA PRO A 225 -29.59 3.85 10.26
C PRO A 225 -31.02 3.33 10.24
N TRP A 226 -31.37 2.47 9.28
CA TRP A 226 -32.69 1.84 9.20
C TRP A 226 -32.98 0.98 10.44
N LEU A 227 -32.03 0.10 10.84
CA LEU A 227 -32.13 -0.71 12.06
C LEU A 227 -32.32 0.17 13.30
N HIS A 228 -31.55 1.25 13.41
CA HIS A 228 -31.65 2.15 14.56
C HIS A 228 -33.04 2.80 14.64
N ASN A 229 -33.57 3.28 13.50
CA ASN A 229 -34.87 3.93 13.46
C ASN A 229 -36.02 2.96 13.81
N ASP A 230 -35.99 1.73 13.31
CA ASP A 230 -36.99 0.70 13.61
C ASP A 230 -37.07 0.35 15.12
N HIS A 231 -35.91 0.31 15.79
CA HIS A 231 -35.86 0.12 17.23
C HIS A 231 -36.37 1.34 18.02
N THR A 232 -36.26 2.56 17.48
CA THR A 232 -36.80 3.77 18.14
C THR A 232 -38.31 3.92 17.97
N THR A 233 -38.88 3.44 16.87
CA THR A 233 -40.34 3.44 16.65
C THR A 233 -41.02 2.40 17.52
N ASN A 234 -40.48 1.18 17.61
CA ASN A 234 -41.01 0.10 18.47
C ASN A 234 -40.93 0.37 19.99
N LYS A 235 -40.14 1.36 20.44
CA LYS A 235 -40.06 1.76 21.87
C LYS A 235 -41.05 2.87 22.26
N LYS A 236 -41.70 3.50 21.28
CA LYS A 236 -42.63 4.63 21.50
C LYS A 236 -44.10 4.22 21.40
N GLU A 237 -44.37 2.98 20.98
CA GLU A 237 -45.67 2.30 21.07
C GLU A 237 -45.74 1.46 22.35
#